data_AF-A0A2V8DAB6-F1
#
_entry.id   AF-A0A2V8DAB6-F1
#
_cell.length_a   1.000
_cell.length_b   1.000
_cell.length_c   1.000
_cell.angle_alpha   90.00
_cell.angle_beta   90.00
_cell.angle_gamma   90.00
#
_symmetry.space_group_name_H-M   'P 1'
#
loop_
_entity.id
_entity.type
_entity.pdbx_description
1 polymer ?
#
loop_
_entity_poly.entity_id
_entity_poly.type
_entity_poly.pdbx_seq_one_letter_code
_entity_poly.pdbx_strand_id
1 'polypeptide(L)'
;MLRVRRFLSLSWSSAREGRLAGSNGERLASDYIVAQLQAIGAKPLPGRRDYRLPFEFTAGTRDGGSRVSIGDRTFGTEADVRALSFSDNGDVSGDVVFAGYGIVVPDGQDFGYDSYTTLDVKDKIVLVLRYFPEDADQKTRQILARYADLRYKAMAARQRGAKAMLVVTGPRSPNAGETVPMSFDTALAGSGIVAASISGPVASQIFAAIPDKTLETAQQSFDSGNPHTAGFAIPSLKISIKAAVQRETKTAQNVVAYLPATVPAGARLKPWIVLGAHYDHLGHGEAGNTLAAKEDAGKIHFGADDNASGTAAVLAVAETLAAEPRQRNVVFAFWSGEELGLIGSSAFTKGPPLPLDQVAAYLNFDMVGRMQDNKLNVQATGTSPVWARIVEQANIAAGFDLQVQEDPYQPTDVATFNASNIPALSFFTGTHVDYHKPSDTADKIDFEDLDRIVGFATAIVRRVEETSEAPQFTKVEQKMQSGGGRAGVRVFTGTIPDYATDAKGLLLSGVIGGGPAEQAGLRKGDVIVEIAGQTIANIYDYTYALDVLKIGQPAKVVYLREGKRMETTLIPAARK
;
A
#
# COMPACT_ATOMS: atom_id res chain seq x y z
N MET A 1 -8.53 28.77 -25.03
CA MET A 1 -7.62 28.15 -24.04
C MET A 1 -8.26 26.83 -23.63
N LEU A 2 -7.53 25.71 -23.71
CA LEU A 2 -8.08 24.38 -23.40
C LEU A 2 -8.61 24.32 -21.96
N ARG A 3 -9.79 23.71 -21.74
CA ARG A 3 -10.49 23.68 -20.44
C ARG A 3 -9.62 23.03 -19.37
N VAL A 4 -9.01 21.90 -19.73
CA VAL A 4 -8.11 21.15 -18.86
C VAL A 4 -6.92 22.01 -18.41
N ARG A 5 -6.35 22.87 -19.26
CA ARG A 5 -5.21 23.74 -18.92
C ARG A 5 -5.54 24.77 -17.84
N ARG A 6 -6.81 25.16 -17.66
CA ARG A 6 -7.27 25.98 -16.53
C ARG A 6 -7.23 25.17 -15.23
N PHE A 7 -7.80 23.97 -15.25
CA PHE A 7 -7.96 23.11 -14.07
C PHE A 7 -6.68 22.43 -13.59
N LEU A 8 -5.89 21.91 -14.52
CA LEU A 8 -4.70 22.59 -15.02
C LEU A 8 -4.09 23.63 -14.02
N SER A 9 -3.50 24.70 -14.53
CA SER A 9 -2.48 25.59 -13.92
C SER A 9 -2.48 25.90 -12.40
N LEU A 10 -3.57 25.71 -11.68
CA LEU A 10 -3.75 25.98 -10.27
C LEU A 10 -3.43 24.78 -9.35
N SER A 11 -3.45 23.50 -9.77
CA SER A 11 -3.33 22.40 -8.80
C SER A 11 -1.89 21.97 -8.40
N TRP A 12 -0.84 22.48 -9.08
CA TRP A 12 0.61 22.18 -8.86
C TRP A 12 1.47 23.44 -8.76
N SER A 13 0.91 24.55 -8.29
CA SER A 13 1.79 25.64 -7.87
C SER A 13 2.66 25.16 -6.71
N SER A 14 3.89 25.68 -6.60
CA SER A 14 4.74 25.47 -5.42
C SER A 14 4.03 25.80 -4.11
N ALA A 15 3.04 26.69 -4.15
CA ALA A 15 2.17 27.03 -3.03
C ALA A 15 1.31 25.86 -2.48
N ARG A 16 1.22 24.73 -3.19
CA ARG A 16 0.53 23.51 -2.74
C ARG A 16 1.48 22.40 -2.30
N GLU A 17 2.79 22.65 -2.27
CA GLU A 17 3.77 21.83 -1.54
C GLU A 17 3.69 20.32 -1.84
N GLY A 18 3.31 19.95 -3.07
CA GLY A 18 3.16 18.56 -3.51
C GLY A 18 2.00 17.77 -2.89
N ARG A 19 1.05 18.44 -2.23
CA ARG A 19 -0.27 17.90 -1.84
C ARG A 19 -0.23 16.60 -1.03
N LEU A 20 0.75 16.43 -0.15
CA LEU A 20 0.79 15.26 0.74
C LEU A 20 -0.50 15.16 1.57
N ALA A 21 -1.08 13.97 1.69
CA ALA A 21 -2.27 13.75 2.50
C ALA A 21 -2.12 14.33 3.92
N GLY A 22 -3.12 15.04 4.41
CA GLY A 22 -3.11 15.72 5.71
C GLY A 22 -2.16 16.93 5.81
N SER A 23 -1.61 17.41 4.70
CA SER A 23 -0.76 18.62 4.65
C SER A 23 -1.55 19.90 4.37
N ASN A 24 -0.90 21.05 4.56
CA ASN A 24 -1.45 22.33 4.12
C ASN A 24 -1.64 22.37 2.59
N GLY A 25 -0.74 21.74 1.84
CA GLY A 25 -0.82 21.60 0.40
C GLY A 25 -2.09 20.88 -0.08
N GLU A 26 -2.43 19.75 0.56
CA GLU A 26 -3.69 19.03 0.32
C GLU A 26 -4.89 19.93 0.65
N ARG A 27 -4.88 20.61 1.80
CA ARG A 27 -5.97 21.53 2.18
C ARG A 27 -6.23 22.58 1.11
N LEU A 28 -5.17 23.24 0.61
CA LEU A 28 -5.27 24.24 -0.46
C LEU A 28 -5.74 23.65 -1.80
N ALA A 29 -5.36 22.41 -2.12
CA ALA A 29 -5.89 21.69 -3.27
C ALA A 29 -7.39 21.40 -3.10
N SER A 30 -7.81 20.95 -1.91
CA SER A 30 -9.22 20.70 -1.61
C SER A 30 -10.07 21.98 -1.69
N ASP A 31 -9.58 23.12 -1.17
CA ASP A 31 -10.22 24.44 -1.27
C ASP A 31 -10.45 24.84 -2.73
N TYR A 32 -9.44 24.60 -3.56
CA TYR A 32 -9.53 24.87 -4.98
C TYR A 32 -10.56 23.99 -5.69
N ILE A 33 -10.52 22.66 -5.45
CA ILE A 33 -11.46 21.71 -6.05
C ILE A 33 -12.90 22.06 -5.65
N VAL A 34 -13.15 22.35 -4.37
CA VAL A 34 -14.46 22.77 -3.87
C VAL A 34 -14.94 24.04 -4.57
N ALA A 35 -14.07 25.04 -4.74
CA ALA A 35 -14.42 26.28 -5.44
C ALA A 35 -14.79 26.02 -6.91
N GLN A 36 -14.07 25.13 -7.62
CA GLN A 36 -14.43 24.77 -8.99
C GLN A 36 -15.78 24.05 -9.07
N LEU A 37 -16.05 23.13 -8.14
CA LEU A 37 -17.31 22.40 -8.07
C LEU A 37 -18.50 23.32 -7.73
N GLN A 38 -18.31 24.28 -6.83
CA GLN A 38 -19.31 25.30 -6.50
C GLN A 38 -19.62 26.20 -7.71
N ALA A 39 -18.59 26.60 -8.47
CA ALA A 39 -18.76 27.47 -9.63
C ALA A 39 -19.65 26.85 -10.73
N ILE A 40 -19.67 25.52 -10.83
CA ILE A 40 -20.52 24.79 -11.79
C ILE A 40 -21.87 24.35 -11.18
N GLY A 41 -22.17 24.76 -9.94
CA GLY A 41 -23.43 24.44 -9.26
C GLY A 41 -23.53 23.00 -8.73
N ALA A 42 -22.42 22.28 -8.63
CA ALA A 42 -22.41 20.97 -7.99
C ALA A 42 -22.67 21.11 -6.47
N LYS A 43 -23.32 20.11 -5.89
CA LYS A 43 -23.76 20.11 -4.48
C LYS A 43 -22.96 19.10 -3.65
N PRO A 44 -22.81 19.31 -2.34
CA PRO A 44 -22.42 18.23 -1.43
C PRO A 44 -23.38 17.05 -1.57
N LEU A 45 -22.93 15.83 -1.25
CA LEU A 45 -23.79 14.64 -1.28
C LEU A 45 -25.09 14.82 -0.46
N PRO A 46 -26.19 14.13 -0.83
CA PRO A 46 -27.47 14.25 -0.11
C PRO A 46 -27.31 14.07 1.41
N GLY A 47 -27.94 14.96 2.18
CA GLY A 47 -27.86 14.96 3.64
C GLY A 47 -26.57 15.57 4.21
N ARG A 48 -25.63 16.01 3.38
CA ARG A 48 -24.39 16.69 3.81
C ARG A 48 -24.41 18.17 3.49
N ARG A 49 -23.64 18.94 4.27
CA ARG A 49 -23.45 20.39 4.09
C ARG A 49 -22.09 20.75 3.49
N ASP A 50 -21.09 19.91 3.71
CA ASP A 50 -19.73 20.09 3.20
C ASP A 50 -19.43 19.05 2.12
N TYR A 51 -18.64 19.46 1.14
CA TYR A 51 -18.08 18.62 0.08
C TYR A 51 -17.01 17.67 0.62
N ARG A 52 -16.39 18.01 1.75
CA ARG A 52 -15.28 17.25 2.30
C ARG A 52 -15.73 16.10 3.18
N LEU A 53 -15.09 14.95 2.98
CA LEU A 53 -15.26 13.73 3.76
C LEU A 53 -13.93 13.43 4.48
N PRO A 54 -13.76 13.88 5.73
CA PRO A 54 -12.52 13.63 6.47
C PRO A 54 -12.39 12.16 6.86
N PHE A 55 -11.16 11.67 6.89
CA PHE A 55 -10.78 10.38 7.43
C PHE A 55 -9.42 10.47 8.13
N GLU A 56 -9.22 9.64 9.15
CA GLU A 56 -7.95 9.57 9.88
C GLU A 56 -7.03 8.51 9.26
N PHE A 57 -5.73 8.78 9.30
CA PHE A 57 -4.70 7.85 8.88
C PHE A 57 -3.43 8.04 9.72
N THR A 58 -2.59 7.01 9.78
CA THR A 58 -1.27 7.10 10.39
C THR A 58 -0.34 7.84 9.45
N ALA A 59 0.20 8.99 9.89
CA ALA A 59 1.07 9.86 9.10
C ALA A 59 2.53 9.81 9.54
N GLY A 60 2.83 9.14 10.65
CA GLY A 60 4.16 9.08 11.21
C GLY A 60 4.24 8.12 12.39
N THR A 61 5.48 7.79 12.78
CA THR A 61 5.74 7.11 14.05
C THR A 61 6.92 7.78 14.74
N ARG A 62 6.84 7.89 16.07
CA ARG A 62 7.95 8.35 16.91
C ARG A 62 8.06 7.53 18.18
N ASP A 63 9.21 7.64 18.82
CA ASP A 63 9.45 6.97 20.07
C ASP A 63 8.79 7.74 21.22
N GLY A 64 8.05 7.01 22.05
CA GLY A 64 7.28 7.50 23.19
C GLY A 64 8.00 7.39 24.51
N GLY A 65 9.32 7.17 24.51
CA GLY A 65 10.12 6.94 25.71
C GLY A 65 10.38 5.46 25.97
N SER A 66 10.85 4.75 24.94
CA SER A 66 11.32 3.37 25.03
C SER A 66 12.55 3.26 25.92
N ARG A 67 12.69 2.12 26.60
CA ARG A 67 13.77 1.89 27.56
C ARG A 67 14.28 0.46 27.51
N VAL A 68 15.55 0.28 27.83
CA VAL A 68 16.16 -1.02 28.08
C VAL A 68 16.83 -0.97 29.45
N SER A 69 16.54 -1.96 30.30
CA SER A 69 17.14 -2.09 31.63
C SER A 69 17.99 -3.36 31.70
N ILE A 70 19.23 -3.22 32.15
CA ILE A 70 20.22 -4.28 32.32
C ILE A 70 20.74 -4.21 33.75
N GLY A 71 20.31 -5.15 34.60
CA GLY A 71 20.52 -5.02 36.05
C GLY A 71 19.89 -3.73 36.58
N ASP A 72 20.65 -2.95 37.35
CA ASP A 72 20.21 -1.67 37.92
C ASP A 72 20.33 -0.49 36.94
N ARG A 73 20.93 -0.69 35.76
CA ARG A 73 21.13 0.38 34.76
C ARG A 73 19.95 0.43 33.80
N THR A 74 19.40 1.63 33.63
CA THR A 74 18.33 1.90 32.66
C THR A 74 18.82 2.86 31.58
N PHE A 75 18.62 2.49 30.33
CA PHE A 75 18.89 3.30 29.14
C PHE A 75 17.56 3.73 28.54
N GLY A 76 17.44 4.98 28.11
CA GLY A 76 16.17 5.51 27.62
C GLY A 76 16.26 6.83 26.85
N THR A 77 17.47 7.24 26.46
CA THR A 77 17.61 8.30 25.46
C THR A 77 17.40 7.69 24.09
N GLU A 78 16.90 8.46 23.11
CA GLU A 78 16.69 7.93 21.76
C GLU A 78 17.99 7.51 21.05
N ALA A 79 19.15 7.99 21.53
CA ALA A 79 20.47 7.59 21.04
C ALA A 79 20.92 6.25 21.64
N ASP A 80 20.37 5.85 22.79
CA ASP A 80 20.65 4.56 23.42
C ASP A 80 19.68 3.48 22.97
N VAL A 81 18.38 3.82 22.92
CA VAL A 81 17.28 2.89 22.69
C VAL A 81 16.21 3.59 21.87
N ARG A 82 15.71 2.92 20.84
CA ARG A 82 14.58 3.38 20.05
C ARG A 82 13.70 2.21 19.67
N ALA A 83 12.39 2.28 19.87
CA ALA A 83 11.48 1.28 19.34
C ALA A 83 11.58 1.25 17.81
N LEU A 84 11.46 0.06 17.22
CA LEU A 84 11.25 -0.05 15.78
C LEU A 84 9.81 0.38 15.48
N SER A 85 9.57 1.09 14.37
CA SER A 85 8.26 1.66 14.02
C SER A 85 7.13 0.64 13.99
N PHE A 86 7.45 -0.62 13.68
CA PHE A 86 6.53 -1.74 13.64
C PHE A 86 6.32 -2.46 14.98
N SER A 87 7.03 -2.09 16.05
CA SER A 87 6.97 -2.79 17.33
C SER A 87 5.57 -2.76 17.93
N ASP A 88 5.19 -3.84 18.60
CA ASP A 88 4.11 -3.77 19.59
C ASP A 88 4.56 -2.91 20.77
N ASN A 89 3.63 -2.18 21.37
CA ASN A 89 3.85 -1.50 22.64
C ASN A 89 3.78 -2.51 23.78
N GLY A 90 4.73 -2.46 24.71
CA GLY A 90 4.71 -3.35 25.85
C GLY A 90 6.00 -3.34 26.67
N ASP A 91 5.89 -3.94 27.85
CA ASP A 91 6.97 -4.18 28.78
C ASP A 91 7.27 -5.68 28.80
N VAL A 92 8.51 -6.07 28.47
CA VAL A 92 8.93 -7.47 28.36
C VAL A 92 10.26 -7.67 29.08
N SER A 93 10.34 -8.67 29.95
CA SER A 93 11.59 -9.04 30.63
C SER A 93 11.96 -10.48 30.37
N GLY A 94 13.22 -10.78 30.06
CA GLY A 94 13.65 -12.15 29.74
C GLY A 94 15.13 -12.37 29.63
N ASP A 95 15.48 -13.65 29.50
CA ASP A 95 16.83 -14.08 29.18
C ASP A 95 17.16 -13.72 27.73
N VAL A 96 18.43 -13.48 27.44
CA VAL A 96 18.89 -12.99 26.14
C VAL A 96 19.67 -14.05 25.39
N VAL A 97 19.42 -14.14 24.09
CA VAL A 97 20.18 -14.99 23.16
C VAL A 97 20.65 -14.16 21.98
N PHE A 98 21.88 -14.39 21.51
CA PHE A 98 22.42 -13.76 20.32
C PHE A 98 22.21 -14.67 19.11
N ALA A 99 21.40 -14.21 18.15
CA ALA A 99 21.05 -14.96 16.95
C ALA A 99 21.76 -14.41 15.70
N GLY A 100 22.99 -13.91 15.82
CA GLY A 100 23.76 -13.39 14.69
C GLY A 100 22.98 -12.30 13.94
N TYR A 101 22.75 -12.50 12.64
CA TYR A 101 21.94 -11.59 11.82
C TYR A 101 20.43 -11.84 11.89
N GLY A 102 19.95 -12.88 12.57
CA GLY A 102 18.51 -13.18 12.70
C GLY A 102 17.81 -13.49 11.37
N ILE A 103 18.56 -13.92 10.35
CA ILE A 103 18.08 -14.17 8.99
C ILE A 103 17.62 -15.62 8.87
N VAL A 104 16.54 -15.82 8.11
CA VAL A 104 16.01 -17.12 7.71
C VAL A 104 15.75 -17.09 6.21
N VAL A 105 16.43 -17.93 5.45
CA VAL A 105 16.17 -18.18 4.04
C VAL A 105 15.31 -19.44 3.94
N PRO A 106 14.08 -19.37 3.39
CA PRO A 106 13.22 -20.54 3.25
C PRO A 106 13.83 -21.67 2.41
N ASP A 107 13.48 -22.91 2.76
CA ASP A 107 13.94 -24.12 2.06
C ASP A 107 13.42 -24.18 0.61
N GLY A 108 14.34 -24.22 -0.35
CA GLY A 108 14.03 -24.30 -1.79
C GLY A 108 14.90 -23.42 -2.69
N GLN A 109 15.77 -22.60 -2.11
CA GLN A 109 16.87 -21.95 -2.83
C GLN A 109 18.13 -22.82 -2.76
N ASP A 110 19.07 -22.67 -3.71
CA ASP A 110 20.36 -23.38 -3.72
C ASP A 110 21.29 -23.03 -2.53
N PHE A 111 20.78 -22.30 -1.54
CA PHE A 111 21.46 -21.82 -0.34
C PHE A 111 20.45 -21.68 0.82
N GLY A 112 20.63 -22.47 1.87
CA GLY A 112 19.85 -22.39 3.10
C GLY A 112 20.63 -21.67 4.19
N TYR A 113 19.96 -20.79 4.94
CA TYR A 113 20.57 -20.05 6.05
C TYR A 113 19.50 -19.76 7.11
N ASP A 114 19.68 -20.27 8.33
CA ASP A 114 18.76 -20.03 9.44
C ASP A 114 19.56 -19.78 10.72
N SER A 115 19.59 -18.51 11.15
CA SER A 115 20.29 -18.06 12.35
C SER A 115 19.79 -18.65 13.67
N TYR A 116 18.64 -19.30 13.66
CA TYR A 116 18.00 -19.89 14.84
C TYR A 116 18.18 -21.41 14.91
N THR A 117 18.79 -22.02 13.89
CA THR A 117 19.14 -23.44 13.92
C THR A 117 19.96 -23.72 15.17
N THR A 118 19.55 -24.73 15.95
CA THR A 118 20.11 -25.13 17.26
C THR A 118 20.02 -24.11 18.40
N LEU A 119 19.40 -22.93 18.20
CA LEU A 119 19.24 -21.90 19.22
C LEU A 119 17.83 -21.94 19.83
N ASP A 120 17.74 -22.22 21.13
CA ASP A 120 16.46 -22.10 21.86
C ASP A 120 16.13 -20.63 22.13
N VAL A 121 15.14 -20.11 21.42
CA VAL A 121 14.67 -18.72 21.51
C VAL A 121 13.29 -18.57 22.15
N LYS A 122 12.64 -19.68 22.52
CA LYS A 122 11.27 -19.65 23.03
C LYS A 122 11.21 -18.88 24.36
N ASP A 123 10.29 -17.92 24.44
CA ASP A 123 10.08 -17.03 25.59
C ASP A 123 11.29 -16.17 25.98
N LYS A 124 12.25 -15.99 25.05
CA LYS A 124 13.48 -15.20 25.23
C LYS A 124 13.48 -13.92 24.41
N ILE A 125 14.40 -13.03 24.79
CA ILE A 125 14.73 -11.82 24.03
C ILE A 125 15.84 -12.19 23.05
N VAL A 126 15.58 -12.06 21.75
CA VAL A 126 16.60 -12.30 20.73
C VAL A 126 17.35 -11.02 20.42
N LEU A 127 18.68 -11.02 20.53
CA LEU A 127 19.55 -9.95 20.06
C LEU A 127 20.08 -10.32 18.68
N VAL A 128 19.89 -9.42 17.72
CA VAL A 128 20.31 -9.59 16.33
C VAL A 128 21.09 -8.38 15.82
N LEU A 129 21.96 -8.63 14.85
CA LEU A 129 22.65 -7.60 14.08
C LEU A 129 21.71 -6.99 13.03
N ARG A 130 21.81 -5.68 12.84
CA ARG A 130 21.26 -4.99 11.66
C ARG A 130 21.98 -5.49 10.40
N TYR A 131 21.33 -5.37 9.24
CA TYR A 131 21.86 -5.77 7.93
C TYR A 131 22.06 -7.29 7.77
N PHE A 132 23.08 -7.70 7.04
CA PHE A 132 23.40 -9.07 6.68
C PHE A 132 24.94 -9.23 6.69
N PRO A 133 25.48 -10.47 6.65
CA PRO A 133 26.92 -10.74 6.72
C PRO A 133 27.77 -9.88 5.77
N GLU A 134 28.74 -9.14 6.34
CA GLU A 134 29.52 -8.12 5.63
C GLU A 134 30.62 -8.67 4.72
N ASP A 135 31.14 -9.86 5.02
CA ASP A 135 32.24 -10.51 4.30
C ASP A 135 31.76 -11.63 3.34
N ALA A 136 30.44 -11.81 3.21
CA ALA A 136 29.87 -12.83 2.33
C ALA A 136 30.18 -12.55 0.85
N ASP A 137 30.29 -13.60 0.05
CA ASP A 137 30.48 -13.46 -1.40
C ASP A 137 29.26 -12.81 -2.08
N GLN A 138 29.44 -12.28 -3.29
CA GLN A 138 28.40 -11.52 -3.99
C GLN A 138 27.08 -12.28 -4.16
N LYS A 139 27.11 -13.59 -4.45
CA LYS A 139 25.91 -14.40 -4.64
C LYS A 139 25.17 -14.55 -3.32
N THR A 140 25.88 -14.89 -2.25
CA THR A 140 25.32 -15.01 -0.90
C THR A 140 24.74 -13.69 -0.41
N ARG A 141 25.43 -12.57 -0.63
CA ARG A 141 24.92 -11.22 -0.30
C ARG A 141 23.60 -10.91 -1.00
N GLN A 142 23.49 -11.21 -2.31
CA GLN A 142 22.25 -10.97 -3.07
C GLN A 142 21.06 -11.77 -2.54
N ILE A 143 21.29 -12.96 -2.01
CA ILE A 143 20.25 -13.81 -1.41
C ILE A 143 19.89 -13.25 -0.03
N LEU A 144 20.88 -13.08 0.86
CA LEU A 144 20.66 -12.65 2.24
C LEU A 144 20.07 -11.25 2.35
N ALA A 145 20.42 -10.33 1.45
CA ALA A 145 19.88 -8.97 1.43
C ALA A 145 18.35 -8.94 1.29
N ARG A 146 17.74 -9.94 0.63
CA ARG A 146 16.27 -10.06 0.49
C ARG A 146 15.57 -10.34 1.81
N TYR A 147 16.29 -10.92 2.78
CA TYR A 147 15.77 -11.35 4.08
C TYR A 147 16.38 -10.53 5.24
N ALA A 148 17.09 -9.44 4.93
CA ALA A 148 17.74 -8.58 5.91
C ALA A 148 16.80 -7.51 6.48
N ASP A 149 15.58 -7.38 5.95
CA ASP A 149 14.58 -6.45 6.43
C ASP A 149 14.20 -6.73 7.90
N LEU A 150 14.10 -5.66 8.70
CA LEU A 150 13.90 -5.80 10.14
C LEU A 150 12.51 -6.35 10.49
N ARG A 151 11.47 -6.05 9.70
CA ARG A 151 10.13 -6.64 9.90
C ARG A 151 10.17 -8.14 9.64
N TYR A 152 10.87 -8.57 8.58
CA TYR A 152 11.07 -10.00 8.31
C TYR A 152 11.79 -10.71 9.46
N LYS A 153 12.88 -10.13 9.99
CA LYS A 153 13.61 -10.69 11.15
C LYS A 153 12.73 -10.80 12.39
N ALA A 154 11.93 -9.77 12.66
CA ALA A 154 10.97 -9.75 13.77
C ALA A 154 9.94 -10.88 13.64
N MET A 155 9.37 -11.04 12.44
CA MET A 155 8.47 -12.15 12.12
C MET A 155 9.16 -13.49 12.35
N ALA A 156 10.37 -13.69 11.81
CA ALA A 156 11.13 -14.94 11.92
C ALA A 156 11.42 -15.33 13.38
N ALA A 157 11.77 -14.35 14.23
CA ALA A 157 11.95 -14.53 15.66
C ALA A 157 10.63 -14.93 16.35
N ARG A 158 9.55 -14.21 16.06
CA ARG A 158 8.21 -14.45 16.62
C ARG A 158 7.69 -15.85 16.28
N GLN A 159 7.82 -16.30 15.04
CA GLN A 159 7.37 -17.65 14.61
C GLN A 159 8.08 -18.77 15.39
N ARG A 160 9.28 -18.50 15.94
CA ARG A 160 10.06 -19.45 16.76
C ARG A 160 9.82 -19.29 18.26
N GLY A 161 8.89 -18.41 18.65
CA GLY A 161 8.48 -18.21 20.03
C GLY A 161 9.29 -17.16 20.79
N ALA A 162 10.12 -16.35 20.13
CA ALA A 162 10.76 -15.22 20.78
C ALA A 162 9.69 -14.22 21.25
N LYS A 163 9.86 -13.67 22.46
CA LYS A 163 8.91 -12.70 23.03
C LYS A 163 9.26 -11.24 22.74
N ALA A 164 10.53 -10.97 22.45
CA ALA A 164 10.99 -9.66 22.02
C ALA A 164 12.26 -9.77 21.17
N MET A 165 12.54 -8.73 20.39
CA MET A 165 13.75 -8.60 19.58
C MET A 165 14.49 -7.31 19.90
N LEU A 166 15.80 -7.39 20.10
CA LEU A 166 16.72 -6.26 20.15
C LEU A 166 17.58 -6.26 18.89
N VAL A 167 17.76 -5.09 18.29
CA VAL A 167 18.58 -4.90 17.09
C VAL A 167 19.74 -3.96 17.40
N VAL A 168 20.96 -4.40 17.10
CA VAL A 168 22.16 -3.55 17.19
C VAL A 168 22.80 -3.40 15.82
N THR A 169 23.21 -2.18 15.46
CA THR A 169 24.07 -1.97 14.29
C THR A 169 25.50 -2.37 14.64
N GLY A 170 25.99 -3.44 14.02
CA GLY A 170 27.27 -4.06 14.38
C GLY A 170 28.49 -3.13 14.20
N PRO A 171 29.58 -3.32 14.97
CA PRO A 171 30.81 -2.53 14.84
C PRO A 171 31.46 -2.55 13.46
N ARG A 172 31.23 -3.61 12.67
CA ARG A 172 31.76 -3.79 11.31
C ARG A 172 30.76 -3.38 10.22
N SER A 173 29.58 -2.88 10.59
CA SER A 173 28.54 -2.47 9.67
C SER A 173 28.53 -0.96 9.40
N PRO A 174 27.89 -0.50 8.32
CA PRO A 174 27.61 0.91 8.11
C PRO A 174 26.86 1.52 9.29
N ASN A 175 27.19 2.77 9.67
CA ASN A 175 26.59 3.48 10.81
C ASN A 175 26.77 2.73 12.15
N ALA A 176 27.96 2.14 12.34
CA ALA A 176 28.29 1.30 13.48
C ALA A 176 27.84 1.89 14.82
N GLY A 177 27.09 1.10 15.59
CA GLY A 177 26.61 1.48 16.92
C GLY A 177 25.45 2.49 16.96
N GLU A 178 25.00 3.04 15.83
CA GLU A 178 23.84 3.92 15.79
C GLU A 178 22.52 3.13 15.90
N THR A 179 21.54 3.71 16.61
CA THR A 179 20.17 3.21 16.65
C THR A 179 19.49 3.35 15.29
N VAL A 180 18.62 2.41 14.95
CA VAL A 180 17.82 2.46 13.73
C VAL A 180 16.85 3.65 13.79
N PRO A 181 16.84 4.57 12.80
CA PRO A 181 15.87 5.65 12.76
C PRO A 181 14.46 5.09 12.55
N MET A 182 13.45 5.74 13.14
CA MET A 182 12.06 5.36 12.86
C MET A 182 11.71 5.82 11.45
N SER A 183 11.20 4.89 10.65
CA SER A 183 10.66 5.16 9.33
C SER A 183 9.14 5.20 9.38
N PHE A 184 8.54 5.83 8.38
CA PHE A 184 7.11 5.69 8.15
C PHE A 184 6.76 4.20 7.95
N ASP A 185 5.63 3.82 8.51
CA ASP A 185 5.15 2.44 8.52
C ASP A 185 3.66 2.46 8.19
N THR A 186 3.32 1.91 7.02
CA THR A 186 1.93 1.95 6.52
C THR A 186 1.05 0.91 7.19
N ALA A 187 1.60 -0.08 7.90
CA ALA A 187 0.76 -1.00 8.67
C ALA A 187 0.24 -0.32 9.93
N LEU A 188 -1.09 -0.37 10.08
CA LEU A 188 -1.79 0.08 11.27
C LEU A 188 -1.55 -0.87 12.47
N ALA A 189 -1.38 -2.17 12.19
CA ALA A 189 -1.12 -3.20 13.18
C ALA A 189 0.37 -3.27 13.57
N GLY A 190 0.63 -3.59 14.84
CA GLY A 190 1.98 -3.95 15.28
C GLY A 190 2.44 -5.31 14.73
N SER A 191 3.74 -5.58 14.85
CA SER A 191 4.37 -6.80 14.34
C SER A 191 4.04 -8.05 15.17
N GLY A 192 3.24 -7.94 16.24
CA GLY A 192 2.95 -9.06 17.13
C GLY A 192 4.15 -9.45 18.02
N ILE A 193 5.16 -8.59 18.11
CA ILE A 193 6.36 -8.75 18.96
C ILE A 193 6.88 -7.38 19.40
N VAL A 194 7.39 -7.30 20.63
CA VAL A 194 8.11 -6.12 21.13
C VAL A 194 9.49 -6.06 20.49
N ALA A 195 9.83 -4.97 19.81
CA ALA A 195 11.10 -4.82 19.09
C ALA A 195 11.71 -3.43 19.25
N ALA A 196 12.98 -3.38 19.65
CA ALA A 196 13.72 -2.12 19.81
C ALA A 196 15.13 -2.20 19.22
N SER A 197 15.61 -1.09 18.69
CA SER A 197 17.02 -0.88 18.38
C SER A 197 17.75 -0.36 19.62
N ILE A 198 18.97 -0.85 19.82
CA ILE A 198 19.88 -0.39 20.87
C ILE A 198 21.19 0.09 20.25
N SER A 199 21.85 1.01 20.93
CA SER A 199 23.15 1.53 20.53
C SER A 199 24.27 0.50 20.75
N GLY A 200 25.40 0.73 20.09
CA GLY A 200 26.64 -0.02 20.31
C GLY A 200 27.04 -0.07 21.79
N PRO A 201 27.10 1.06 22.52
CA PRO A 201 27.38 1.08 23.95
C PRO A 201 26.44 0.22 24.80
N VAL A 202 25.12 0.25 24.52
CA VAL A 202 24.16 -0.60 25.24
C VAL A 202 24.41 -2.07 24.94
N ALA A 203 24.64 -2.43 23.67
CA ALA A 203 24.98 -3.80 23.30
C ALA A 203 26.31 -4.27 23.90
N SER A 204 27.33 -3.41 24.03
CA SER A 204 28.56 -3.73 24.73
C SER A 204 28.33 -4.07 26.21
N GLN A 205 27.37 -3.43 26.88
CA GLN A 205 26.99 -3.80 28.26
C GLN A 205 26.35 -5.19 28.33
N ILE A 206 25.57 -5.57 27.30
CA ILE A 206 25.02 -6.93 27.19
C ILE A 206 26.17 -7.94 27.02
N PHE A 207 27.13 -7.66 26.14
CA PHE A 207 28.27 -8.55 25.87
C PHE A 207 29.29 -8.62 27.01
N ALA A 208 29.29 -7.67 27.95
CA ALA A 208 30.13 -7.73 29.15
C ALA A 208 29.83 -8.94 30.05
N ALA A 209 28.66 -9.58 29.88
CA ALA A 209 28.32 -10.84 30.54
C ALA A 209 29.08 -12.06 29.97
N ILE A 210 29.88 -11.90 28.90
CA ILE A 210 30.61 -12.97 28.22
C ILE A 210 32.13 -12.69 28.33
N PRO A 211 32.87 -13.44 29.18
CA PRO A 211 34.26 -13.11 29.53
C PRO A 211 35.26 -12.99 28.35
N ASP A 212 35.02 -13.68 27.23
CA ASP A 212 35.98 -13.79 26.12
C ASP A 212 35.37 -13.44 24.75
N LYS A 213 34.27 -12.67 24.73
CA LYS A 213 33.58 -12.34 23.48
C LYS A 213 33.08 -10.90 23.48
N THR A 214 33.48 -10.13 22.48
CA THR A 214 32.94 -8.79 22.23
C THR A 214 31.88 -8.86 21.15
N LEU A 215 31.08 -7.80 21.01
CA LEU A 215 30.13 -7.68 19.90
C LEU A 215 30.85 -7.73 18.53
N GLU A 216 32.04 -7.15 18.43
CA GLU A 216 32.83 -7.14 17.20
C GLU A 216 33.34 -8.54 16.84
N THR A 217 33.93 -9.28 17.79
CA THR A 217 34.41 -10.64 17.52
C THR A 217 33.25 -11.60 17.29
N ALA A 218 32.10 -11.36 17.93
CA ALA A 218 30.86 -12.07 17.61
C ALA A 218 30.44 -11.78 16.18
N GLN A 219 30.28 -10.52 15.76
CA GLN A 219 29.89 -10.16 14.40
C GLN A 219 30.82 -10.77 13.35
N GLN A 220 32.14 -10.65 13.53
CA GLN A 220 33.13 -11.20 12.62
C GLN A 220 32.93 -12.71 12.37
N SER A 221 32.50 -13.48 13.37
CA SER A 221 32.25 -14.91 13.21
C SER A 221 31.04 -15.24 12.31
N PHE A 222 30.11 -14.29 12.12
CA PHE A 222 28.95 -14.42 11.25
C PHE A 222 29.13 -13.75 9.88
N ASP A 223 30.12 -12.86 9.72
CA ASP A 223 30.26 -12.00 8.53
C ASP A 223 30.56 -12.75 7.23
N SER A 224 31.10 -13.97 7.30
CA SER A 224 31.30 -14.80 6.12
C SER A 224 29.99 -15.30 5.49
N GLY A 225 28.86 -15.22 6.21
CA GLY A 225 27.59 -15.79 5.77
C GLY A 225 27.54 -17.32 5.85
N ASN A 226 28.47 -17.95 6.59
CA ASN A 226 28.46 -19.40 6.81
C ASN A 226 27.15 -19.84 7.51
N PRO A 227 26.33 -20.70 6.89
CA PRO A 227 25.07 -21.16 7.48
C PRO A 227 25.24 -22.08 8.70
N HIS A 228 26.47 -22.53 8.97
CA HIS A 228 26.79 -23.37 10.12
C HIS A 228 27.26 -22.59 11.36
N THR A 229 27.40 -21.27 11.27
CA THR A 229 27.71 -20.45 12.46
C THR A 229 26.47 -20.36 13.35
N ALA A 230 26.53 -20.97 14.53
CA ALA A 230 25.42 -21.00 15.47
C ALA A 230 25.38 -19.74 16.38
N GLY A 231 24.17 -19.27 16.67
CA GLY A 231 23.92 -18.34 17.75
C GLY A 231 24.23 -18.93 19.13
N PHE A 232 24.19 -18.11 20.17
CA PHE A 232 24.51 -18.54 21.54
C PHE A 232 23.70 -17.79 22.58
N ALA A 233 23.48 -18.41 23.74
CA ALA A 233 22.86 -17.76 24.89
C ALA A 233 23.84 -16.77 25.56
N ILE A 234 23.31 -15.70 26.15
CA ILE A 234 24.07 -14.77 26.99
C ILE A 234 23.80 -15.16 28.45
N PRO A 235 24.73 -15.86 29.12
CA PRO A 235 24.45 -16.50 30.40
C PRO A 235 24.10 -15.50 31.50
N SER A 236 23.16 -15.88 32.37
CA SER A 236 22.81 -15.16 33.60
C SER A 236 22.39 -13.69 33.41
N LEU A 237 21.98 -13.30 32.19
CA LEU A 237 21.55 -11.95 31.87
C LEU A 237 20.04 -11.89 31.61
N LYS A 238 19.33 -11.18 32.47
CA LYS A 238 17.94 -10.76 32.22
C LYS A 238 17.91 -9.29 31.83
N ILE A 239 17.18 -8.99 30.77
CA ILE A 239 16.94 -7.62 30.30
C ILE A 239 15.45 -7.33 30.36
N SER A 240 15.10 -6.09 30.69
CA SER A 240 13.74 -5.57 30.53
C SER A 240 13.69 -4.55 29.40
N ILE A 241 12.72 -4.66 28.51
CA ILE A 241 12.47 -3.76 27.39
C ILE A 241 11.11 -3.15 27.58
N LYS A 242 11.04 -1.82 27.53
CA LYS A 242 9.82 -1.06 27.31
C LYS A 242 9.86 -0.52 25.89
N ALA A 243 9.01 -1.02 25.01
CA ALA A 243 8.80 -0.40 23.70
C ALA A 243 7.57 0.50 23.75
N ALA A 244 7.76 1.74 23.32
CA ALA A 244 6.71 2.75 23.23
C ALA A 244 6.78 3.40 21.85
N VAL A 245 6.06 2.84 20.88
CA VAL A 245 5.77 3.46 19.60
C VAL A 245 4.55 4.36 19.75
N GLN A 246 4.70 5.64 19.42
CA GLN A 246 3.60 6.57 19.24
C GLN A 246 3.33 6.71 17.75
N ARG A 247 2.15 6.25 17.31
CA ARG A 247 1.66 6.49 15.95
C ARG A 247 1.04 7.87 15.91
N GLU A 248 1.52 8.69 15.00
CA GLU A 248 0.99 10.03 14.80
C GLU A 248 -0.11 9.94 13.76
N THR A 249 -1.35 10.22 14.18
CA THR A 249 -2.48 10.29 13.27
C THR A 249 -2.63 11.69 12.70
N LYS A 250 -2.97 11.78 11.42
CA LYS A 250 -3.44 13.01 10.78
C LYS A 250 -4.81 12.76 10.17
N THR A 251 -5.50 13.85 9.87
CA THR A 251 -6.75 13.83 9.12
C THR A 251 -6.48 14.29 7.69
N ALA A 252 -6.81 13.44 6.74
CA ALA A 252 -6.89 13.75 5.31
C ALA A 252 -8.37 13.85 4.90
N GLN A 253 -8.64 14.34 3.69
CA GLN A 253 -10.03 14.61 3.28
C GLN A 253 -10.26 14.23 1.82
N ASN A 254 -11.25 13.39 1.55
CA ASN A 254 -11.79 13.28 0.19
C ASN A 254 -12.64 14.51 -0.11
N VAL A 255 -12.70 14.94 -1.37
CA VAL A 255 -13.65 15.97 -1.83
C VAL A 255 -14.68 15.31 -2.73
N VAL A 256 -15.95 15.37 -2.36
CA VAL A 256 -17.03 14.71 -3.11
C VAL A 256 -18.20 15.67 -3.33
N ALA A 257 -18.57 15.84 -4.58
CA ALA A 257 -19.75 16.61 -5.00
C ALA A 257 -20.62 15.77 -5.93
N TYR A 258 -21.86 16.22 -6.15
CA TYR A 258 -22.68 15.66 -7.22
C TYR A 258 -23.48 16.72 -7.96
N LEU A 259 -23.73 16.45 -9.25
CA LEU A 259 -24.75 17.13 -10.03
C LEU A 259 -26.02 16.26 -10.05
N PRO A 260 -27.18 16.81 -9.67
CA PRO A 260 -28.42 16.07 -9.72
C PRO A 260 -28.85 15.82 -11.17
N ALA A 261 -29.57 14.71 -11.37
CA ALA A 261 -30.35 14.51 -12.59
C ALA A 261 -31.33 15.68 -12.79
N THR A 262 -31.48 16.14 -14.03
CA THR A 262 -32.42 17.22 -14.39
C THR A 262 -33.66 16.70 -15.09
N VAL A 263 -33.58 15.49 -15.66
CA VAL A 263 -34.76 14.77 -16.16
C VAL A 263 -35.39 14.05 -14.96
N PRO A 264 -36.72 14.15 -14.74
CA PRO A 264 -37.39 13.42 -13.68
C PRO A 264 -37.00 11.96 -13.72
N ALA A 265 -36.31 11.50 -12.68
CA ALA A 265 -36.05 10.10 -12.52
C ALA A 265 -37.41 9.41 -12.32
N GLY A 266 -37.90 8.70 -13.34
CA GLY A 266 -38.71 7.51 -13.06
C GLY A 266 -37.94 6.59 -12.09
N ALA A 267 -38.52 5.50 -11.63
CA ALA A 267 -37.85 4.54 -10.73
C ALA A 267 -36.64 3.85 -11.40
N ARG A 268 -35.57 4.61 -11.68
CA ARG A 268 -34.37 4.18 -12.39
C ARG A 268 -33.48 3.49 -11.38
N LEU A 269 -33.24 2.21 -11.62
CA LEU A 269 -32.32 1.43 -10.82
C LEU A 269 -30.90 2.01 -10.95
N LYS A 270 -30.19 2.05 -9.82
CA LYS A 270 -28.83 2.58 -9.68
C LYS A 270 -28.65 4.01 -10.22
N PRO A 271 -29.26 5.04 -9.61
CA PRO A 271 -29.29 6.40 -10.15
C PRO A 271 -27.94 7.15 -10.12
N TRP A 272 -26.86 6.56 -9.59
CA TRP A 272 -25.58 7.24 -9.40
C TRP A 272 -24.51 6.76 -10.40
N ILE A 273 -23.81 7.69 -11.05
CA ILE A 273 -22.53 7.44 -11.72
C ILE A 273 -21.47 8.16 -10.91
N VAL A 274 -20.32 7.52 -10.67
CA VAL A 274 -19.19 8.13 -9.94
C VAL A 274 -18.01 8.29 -10.90
N LEU A 275 -17.43 9.48 -10.98
CA LEU A 275 -16.15 9.75 -11.62
C LEU A 275 -15.13 10.08 -10.52
N GLY A 276 -13.96 9.48 -10.60
CA GLY A 276 -12.93 9.62 -9.57
C GLY A 276 -11.53 9.87 -10.11
N ALA A 277 -10.75 10.60 -9.34
CA ALA A 277 -9.30 10.76 -9.49
C ALA A 277 -8.71 11.05 -8.10
N HIS A 278 -7.54 10.53 -7.78
CA HIS A 278 -6.83 11.03 -6.61
C HIS A 278 -6.32 12.47 -6.86
N TYR A 279 -6.11 13.22 -5.78
CA TYR A 279 -5.58 14.58 -5.84
C TYR A 279 -4.40 14.85 -4.88
N ASP A 280 -4.11 13.93 -3.97
CA ASP A 280 -2.91 13.96 -3.14
C ASP A 280 -1.67 13.57 -3.94
N HIS A 281 -0.48 13.92 -3.47
CA HIS A 281 0.77 13.42 -4.06
C HIS A 281 1.86 13.35 -2.97
N LEU A 282 3.13 13.22 -3.34
CA LEU A 282 4.22 12.88 -2.42
C LEU A 282 4.80 14.04 -1.58
N GLY A 283 4.26 15.25 -1.69
CA GLY A 283 4.78 16.41 -0.96
C GLY A 283 6.24 16.73 -1.32
N HIS A 284 7.14 16.62 -0.35
CA HIS A 284 8.59 16.78 -0.52
C HIS A 284 9.34 15.43 -0.67
N GLY A 285 8.61 14.32 -0.86
CA GLY A 285 9.17 12.96 -0.94
C GLY A 285 9.51 12.36 0.43
N GLU A 286 8.93 12.89 1.51
CA GLU A 286 9.18 12.46 2.89
C GLU A 286 8.39 11.19 3.26
N ALA A 287 7.29 10.94 2.56
CA ALA A 287 6.42 9.79 2.70
C ALA A 287 6.01 9.27 1.31
N GLY A 288 5.59 8.00 1.23
CA GLY A 288 5.28 7.32 -0.02
C GLY A 288 6.52 6.79 -0.76
N ASN A 289 6.35 6.45 -2.04
CA ASN A 289 7.36 5.73 -2.84
C ASN A 289 8.15 6.66 -3.77
N THR A 290 8.76 7.74 -3.23
CA THR A 290 9.55 8.68 -4.05
C THR A 290 10.65 7.97 -4.84
N LEU A 291 10.82 8.38 -6.10
CA LEU A 291 11.88 7.93 -6.99
C LEU A 291 12.91 9.05 -7.26
N ALA A 292 12.91 10.09 -6.43
CA ALA A 292 13.84 11.21 -6.54
C ALA A 292 15.30 10.76 -6.38
N ALA A 293 16.20 11.36 -7.16
CA ALA A 293 17.63 11.18 -6.97
C ALA A 293 18.09 11.88 -5.68
N LYS A 294 19.28 11.56 -5.17
CA LYS A 294 19.77 12.13 -3.90
C LYS A 294 19.91 13.65 -3.96
N GLU A 295 20.30 14.18 -5.11
CA GLU A 295 20.38 15.62 -5.40
C GLU A 295 19.02 16.32 -5.45
N ASP A 296 17.94 15.56 -5.54
CA ASP A 296 16.55 16.03 -5.56
C ASP A 296 15.82 15.80 -4.24
N ALA A 297 16.50 15.28 -3.21
CA ALA A 297 15.92 15.03 -1.90
C ALA A 297 15.31 16.31 -1.30
N GLY A 298 14.07 16.19 -0.81
CA GLY A 298 13.33 17.31 -0.22
C GLY A 298 12.75 18.32 -1.22
N LYS A 299 12.89 18.11 -2.54
CA LYS A 299 12.22 18.94 -3.54
C LYS A 299 10.73 18.60 -3.62
N ILE A 300 9.94 19.60 -4.00
CA ILE A 300 8.49 19.43 -4.21
C ILE A 300 8.24 18.45 -5.35
N HIS A 301 7.40 17.46 -5.08
CA HIS A 301 6.84 16.57 -6.08
C HIS A 301 5.54 17.19 -6.58
N PHE A 302 5.57 17.75 -7.80
CA PHE A 302 4.43 18.50 -8.32
C PHE A 302 3.27 17.61 -8.74
N GLY A 303 3.56 16.39 -9.22
CA GLY A 303 2.57 15.41 -9.62
C GLY A 303 1.64 15.92 -10.72
N ALA A 304 2.21 16.45 -11.80
CA ALA A 304 1.45 17.05 -12.87
C ALA A 304 0.64 16.02 -13.66
N ASP A 305 1.23 14.85 -13.93
CA ASP A 305 0.52 13.73 -14.52
C ASP A 305 0.00 12.79 -13.45
N ASP A 306 0.86 12.42 -12.51
CA ASP A 306 0.51 11.65 -11.33
C ASP A 306 0.25 12.60 -10.17
N ASN A 307 -0.93 13.18 -10.04
CA ASN A 307 -2.22 12.74 -10.57
C ASN A 307 -3.07 13.87 -11.13
N ALA A 308 -2.48 15.06 -11.20
CA ALA A 308 -3.27 16.26 -11.32
C ALA A 308 -3.92 16.40 -12.70
N SER A 309 -3.43 15.64 -13.70
CA SER A 309 -4.09 15.42 -14.99
C SER A 309 -5.46 14.74 -14.83
N GLY A 310 -5.56 13.71 -13.99
CA GLY A 310 -6.82 13.03 -13.66
C GLY A 310 -7.81 13.93 -12.94
N THR A 311 -7.34 14.65 -11.91
CA THR A 311 -8.15 15.66 -11.21
C THR A 311 -8.66 16.73 -12.18
N ALA A 312 -7.82 17.23 -13.09
CA ALA A 312 -8.21 18.20 -14.10
C ALA A 312 -9.23 17.63 -15.09
N ALA A 313 -9.08 16.36 -15.51
CA ALA A 313 -10.03 15.70 -16.39
C ALA A 313 -11.42 15.57 -15.75
N VAL A 314 -11.50 15.12 -14.50
CA VAL A 314 -12.78 14.99 -13.78
C VAL A 314 -13.48 16.35 -13.62
N LEU A 315 -12.74 17.41 -13.29
CA LEU A 315 -13.28 18.77 -13.23
C LEU A 315 -13.81 19.26 -14.58
N ALA A 316 -13.10 18.98 -15.67
CA ALA A 316 -13.51 19.38 -17.02
C ALA A 316 -14.74 18.59 -17.52
N VAL A 317 -14.84 17.30 -17.18
CA VAL A 317 -16.06 16.51 -17.41
C VAL A 317 -17.21 17.11 -16.60
N ALA A 318 -16.99 17.46 -15.32
CA ALA A 318 -18.01 18.06 -14.47
C ALA A 318 -18.56 19.38 -15.04
N GLU A 319 -17.68 20.27 -15.51
CA GLU A 319 -18.05 21.53 -16.15
C GLU A 319 -18.90 21.30 -17.40
N THR A 320 -18.54 20.31 -18.22
CA THR A 320 -19.31 19.94 -19.42
C THR A 320 -20.69 19.40 -19.06
N LEU A 321 -20.76 18.46 -18.11
CA LEU A 321 -22.01 17.84 -17.70
C LEU A 321 -22.96 18.84 -17.00
N ALA A 322 -22.44 19.84 -16.29
CA ALA A 322 -23.22 20.88 -15.62
C ALA A 322 -24.09 21.71 -16.58
N ALA A 323 -23.59 21.96 -17.79
CA ALA A 323 -24.24 22.77 -18.81
C ALA A 323 -25.34 22.04 -19.62
N GLU A 324 -25.53 20.74 -19.39
CA GLU A 324 -26.32 19.87 -20.25
C GLU A 324 -27.34 19.04 -19.44
N PRO A 325 -28.47 18.58 -20.02
CA PRO A 325 -29.41 17.72 -19.33
C PRO A 325 -28.77 16.43 -18.81
N ARG A 326 -29.18 15.96 -17.62
CA ARG A 326 -28.63 14.76 -16.97
C ARG A 326 -29.76 13.82 -16.61
N GLN A 327 -29.57 12.54 -16.88
CA GLN A 327 -30.55 11.49 -16.62
C GLN A 327 -30.27 10.72 -15.32
N ARG A 328 -29.02 10.79 -14.83
CA ARG A 328 -28.57 10.20 -13.57
C ARG A 328 -27.92 11.29 -12.71
N ASN A 329 -27.79 11.01 -11.42
CA ASN A 329 -26.95 11.82 -10.56
C ASN A 329 -25.49 11.47 -10.86
N VAL A 330 -24.66 12.49 -11.09
CA VAL A 330 -23.24 12.29 -11.39
C VAL A 330 -22.42 12.81 -10.23
N VAL A 331 -21.68 11.92 -9.58
CA VAL A 331 -20.79 12.18 -8.46
C VAL A 331 -19.38 12.40 -9.01
N PHE A 332 -18.72 13.43 -8.51
CA PHE A 332 -17.31 13.71 -8.76
C PHE A 332 -16.59 13.56 -7.43
N ALA A 333 -15.67 12.61 -7.36
CA ALA A 333 -14.94 12.26 -6.15
C ALA A 333 -13.44 12.42 -6.36
N PHE A 334 -12.81 13.17 -5.47
CA PHE A 334 -11.39 13.42 -5.47
C PHE A 334 -10.79 12.76 -4.23
N TRP A 335 -9.97 11.73 -4.45
CA TRP A 335 -9.45 10.86 -3.39
C TRP A 335 -8.15 11.40 -2.81
N SER A 336 -8.01 11.29 -1.50
CA SER A 336 -6.75 11.55 -0.81
C SER A 336 -6.14 10.26 -0.27
N GLY A 337 -4.81 10.23 -0.14
CA GLY A 337 -4.02 9.11 0.37
C GLY A 337 -3.96 7.92 -0.59
N GLU A 338 -4.18 8.13 -1.87
CA GLU A 338 -3.97 7.07 -2.87
C GLU A 338 -2.51 6.59 -2.82
N GLU A 339 -1.58 7.54 -2.72
CA GLU A 339 -0.12 7.34 -2.60
C GLU A 339 0.31 6.57 -1.34
N LEU A 340 -0.59 6.52 -0.36
CA LEU A 340 -0.43 5.82 0.91
C LEU A 340 -1.14 4.47 0.92
N GLY A 341 -1.73 4.05 -0.21
CA GLY A 341 -2.39 2.76 -0.38
C GLY A 341 -3.93 2.84 -0.44
N LEU A 342 -4.46 3.73 -1.28
CA LEU A 342 -5.91 3.87 -1.55
C LEU A 342 -6.76 4.18 -0.30
N ILE A 343 -6.20 4.87 0.70
CA ILE A 343 -6.87 5.01 2.00
C ILE A 343 -8.15 5.85 1.92
N GLY A 344 -8.19 6.86 1.04
CA GLY A 344 -9.36 7.72 0.85
C GLY A 344 -10.53 7.01 0.18
N SER A 345 -10.32 6.36 -0.96
CA SER A 345 -11.38 5.58 -1.64
C SER A 345 -11.81 4.36 -0.82
N SER A 346 -10.89 3.76 -0.06
CA SER A 346 -11.22 2.72 0.92
C SER A 346 -12.11 3.25 2.05
N ALA A 347 -11.81 4.42 2.62
CA ALA A 347 -12.64 5.06 3.63
C ALA A 347 -14.05 5.36 3.07
N PHE A 348 -14.13 5.83 1.82
CA PHE A 348 -15.40 6.07 1.15
C PHE A 348 -16.21 4.78 0.96
N THR A 349 -15.62 3.69 0.48
CA THR A 349 -16.38 2.46 0.20
C THR A 349 -16.77 1.67 1.46
N LYS A 350 -16.02 1.81 2.56
CA LYS A 350 -16.34 1.16 3.86
C LYS A 350 -17.41 1.89 4.66
N GLY A 351 -17.37 3.22 4.67
CA GLY A 351 -18.38 4.07 5.30
C GLY A 351 -19.13 4.90 4.26
N PRO A 352 -19.87 4.25 3.33
CA PRO A 352 -20.28 4.92 2.11
C PRO A 352 -21.36 5.98 2.37
N PRO A 353 -21.15 7.23 1.92
CA PRO A 353 -22.13 8.31 2.07
C PRO A 353 -23.31 8.17 1.12
N LEU A 354 -23.27 7.18 0.22
CA LEU A 354 -24.31 6.79 -0.72
C LEU A 354 -24.44 5.26 -0.71
N PRO A 355 -25.63 4.67 -0.91
CA PRO A 355 -25.74 3.22 -1.06
C PRO A 355 -24.96 2.72 -2.28
N LEU A 356 -23.90 1.92 -2.06
CA LEU A 356 -23.01 1.47 -3.15
C LEU A 356 -23.71 0.58 -4.17
N ASP A 357 -24.73 -0.17 -3.75
CA ASP A 357 -25.58 -0.97 -4.62
C ASP A 357 -26.42 -0.11 -5.60
N GLN A 358 -26.55 1.19 -5.34
CA GLN A 358 -27.18 2.17 -6.21
C GLN A 358 -26.20 2.87 -7.17
N VAL A 359 -24.92 2.51 -7.17
CA VAL A 359 -23.93 3.04 -8.12
C VAL A 359 -23.94 2.18 -9.40
N ALA A 360 -24.28 2.82 -10.51
CA ALA A 360 -24.34 2.21 -11.85
C ALA A 360 -22.94 1.95 -12.43
N ALA A 361 -22.01 2.89 -12.23
CA ALA A 361 -20.65 2.77 -12.75
C ALA A 361 -19.67 3.68 -11.99
N TYR A 362 -18.40 3.28 -11.98
CA TYR A 362 -17.26 4.07 -11.54
C TYR A 362 -16.26 4.29 -12.68
N LEU A 363 -15.86 5.53 -12.95
CA LEU A 363 -14.84 5.86 -13.96
C LEU A 363 -13.65 6.52 -13.26
N ASN A 364 -12.49 5.87 -13.29
CA ASN A 364 -11.25 6.32 -12.66
C ASN A 364 -10.32 7.00 -13.66
N PHE A 365 -9.68 8.10 -13.26
CA PHE A 365 -8.70 8.84 -14.04
C PHE A 365 -7.41 8.97 -13.24
N ASP A 366 -6.36 8.35 -13.73
CA ASP A 366 -5.04 8.29 -13.10
C ASP A 366 -3.99 8.39 -14.20
N MET A 367 -3.07 9.35 -14.09
CA MET A 367 -2.01 9.61 -15.08
C MET A 367 -2.52 9.63 -16.53
N VAL A 368 -3.41 10.60 -16.84
CA VAL A 368 -4.10 10.73 -18.13
C VAL A 368 -3.58 11.88 -18.99
N GLY A 369 -2.46 12.50 -18.61
CA GLY A 369 -1.94 13.73 -19.21
C GLY A 369 -0.72 13.54 -20.10
N ARG A 370 -0.18 12.32 -20.26
CA ARG A 370 1.09 12.07 -20.97
C ARG A 370 0.98 11.01 -22.05
N MET A 371 -0.09 11.10 -22.83
CA MET A 371 -0.31 10.19 -23.94
C MET A 371 0.84 10.19 -24.94
N GLN A 372 1.18 9.00 -25.43
CA GLN A 372 2.19 8.77 -26.46
C GLN A 372 1.57 7.93 -27.57
N ASP A 373 1.95 8.21 -28.82
CA ASP A 373 1.48 7.49 -30.01
C ASP A 373 -0.06 7.39 -30.15
N ASN A 374 -0.81 8.36 -29.61
CA ASN A 374 -2.29 8.35 -29.59
C ASN A 374 -2.88 7.12 -28.86
N LYS A 375 -2.11 6.47 -27.97
CA LYS A 375 -2.51 5.27 -27.23
C LYS A 375 -3.13 5.62 -25.88
N LEU A 376 -4.38 5.21 -25.70
CA LEU A 376 -5.10 5.34 -24.42
C LEU A 376 -5.39 3.95 -23.85
N ASN A 377 -4.95 3.68 -22.63
CA ASN A 377 -5.33 2.45 -21.94
C ASN A 377 -6.72 2.64 -21.33
N VAL A 378 -7.61 1.69 -21.61
CA VAL A 378 -8.93 1.58 -20.98
C VAL A 378 -9.00 0.23 -20.30
N GLN A 379 -8.87 0.26 -18.98
CA GLN A 379 -8.78 -0.94 -18.15
C GLN A 379 -10.11 -1.22 -17.43
N ALA A 380 -10.19 -2.38 -16.76
CA ALA A 380 -11.39 -2.87 -16.07
C ALA A 380 -12.61 -3.11 -16.99
N THR A 381 -12.42 -3.22 -18.31
CA THR A 381 -13.54 -3.40 -19.25
C THR A 381 -14.27 -4.73 -19.08
N GLY A 382 -13.66 -5.71 -18.42
CA GLY A 382 -14.30 -6.99 -18.09
C GLY A 382 -15.38 -6.88 -17.02
N THR A 383 -15.43 -5.76 -16.27
CA THR A 383 -16.38 -5.58 -15.15
C THR A 383 -17.83 -5.41 -15.58
N SER A 384 -18.11 -5.31 -16.87
CA SER A 384 -19.47 -5.28 -17.41
C SER A 384 -19.49 -5.59 -18.90
N PRO A 385 -20.46 -6.38 -19.40
CA PRO A 385 -20.57 -6.71 -20.82
C PRO A 385 -20.90 -5.49 -21.70
N VAL A 386 -21.42 -4.39 -21.12
CA VAL A 386 -21.77 -3.20 -21.90
C VAL A 386 -20.56 -2.34 -22.29
N TRP A 387 -19.39 -2.56 -21.65
CA TRP A 387 -18.23 -1.69 -21.85
C TRP A 387 -17.67 -1.71 -23.26
N ALA A 388 -17.54 -2.88 -23.88
CA ALA A 388 -17.03 -2.99 -25.25
C ALA A 388 -17.78 -2.05 -26.21
N ARG A 389 -19.12 -2.14 -26.23
CA ARG A 389 -19.97 -1.31 -27.08
C ARG A 389 -19.88 0.18 -26.71
N ILE A 390 -19.98 0.52 -25.42
CA ILE A 390 -19.99 1.92 -24.99
C ILE A 390 -18.67 2.61 -25.33
N VAL A 391 -17.54 1.93 -25.05
CA VAL A 391 -16.18 2.40 -25.31
C VAL A 391 -15.96 2.57 -26.82
N GLU A 392 -16.30 1.57 -27.62
CA GLU A 392 -16.15 1.63 -29.08
C GLU A 392 -16.97 2.79 -29.67
N GLN A 393 -18.23 2.93 -29.28
CA GLN A 393 -19.11 3.99 -29.78
C GLN A 393 -18.63 5.39 -29.37
N ALA A 394 -18.09 5.55 -28.17
CA ALA A 394 -17.50 6.81 -27.73
C ALA A 394 -16.20 7.12 -28.50
N ASN A 395 -15.43 6.08 -28.87
CA ASN A 395 -14.15 6.25 -29.53
C ASN A 395 -14.26 6.65 -31.01
N ILE A 396 -15.41 6.44 -31.66
CA ILE A 396 -15.65 6.88 -33.05
C ILE A 396 -15.32 8.38 -33.23
N ALA A 397 -15.72 9.21 -32.26
CA ALA A 397 -15.43 10.64 -32.29
C ALA A 397 -14.06 10.99 -31.70
N ALA A 398 -13.58 10.23 -30.72
CA ALA A 398 -12.33 10.51 -30.01
C ALA A 398 -11.08 10.10 -30.80
N GLY A 399 -11.14 9.00 -31.55
CA GLY A 399 -10.09 8.55 -32.46
C GLY A 399 -8.81 8.04 -31.78
N PHE A 400 -8.90 7.45 -30.59
CA PHE A 400 -7.74 6.87 -29.90
C PHE A 400 -7.39 5.47 -30.42
N ASP A 401 -6.11 5.12 -30.37
CA ASP A 401 -5.65 3.72 -30.42
C ASP A 401 -5.85 3.11 -29.03
N LEU A 402 -7.02 2.49 -28.82
CA LEU A 402 -7.41 1.99 -27.51
C LEU A 402 -6.67 0.69 -27.15
N GLN A 403 -5.93 0.73 -26.06
CA GLN A 403 -5.36 -0.44 -25.40
C GLN A 403 -6.34 -0.95 -24.34
N VAL A 404 -7.29 -1.78 -24.77
CA VAL A 404 -8.37 -2.29 -23.91
C VAL A 404 -7.87 -3.46 -23.05
N GLN A 405 -8.08 -3.37 -21.74
CA GLN A 405 -7.71 -4.42 -20.78
C GLN A 405 -8.92 -4.79 -19.92
N GLU A 406 -9.26 -6.09 -19.90
CA GLU A 406 -10.38 -6.59 -19.10
C GLU A 406 -10.09 -6.56 -17.58
N ASP A 407 -8.81 -6.66 -17.20
CA ASP A 407 -8.34 -6.80 -15.81
C ASP A 407 -8.67 -5.56 -14.94
N PRO A 408 -9.50 -5.72 -13.89
CA PRO A 408 -9.84 -4.63 -12.99
C PRO A 408 -8.94 -4.52 -11.74
N TYR A 409 -7.97 -5.41 -11.56
CA TYR A 409 -7.13 -5.45 -10.35
C TYR A 409 -5.90 -4.54 -10.46
N GLN A 410 -6.11 -3.29 -10.91
CA GLN A 410 -5.07 -2.25 -11.01
C GLN A 410 -4.84 -1.61 -9.63
N PRO A 411 -3.61 -1.23 -9.27
CA PRO A 411 -3.27 -0.69 -7.94
C PRO A 411 -3.65 0.80 -7.79
N THR A 412 -4.84 1.19 -8.23
CA THR A 412 -5.40 2.55 -8.14
C THR A 412 -6.84 2.46 -7.60
N ASP A 413 -7.52 3.58 -7.38
CA ASP A 413 -8.82 3.64 -6.69
C ASP A 413 -9.91 2.76 -7.32
N VAL A 414 -9.79 2.40 -8.60
CA VAL A 414 -10.67 1.42 -9.29
C VAL A 414 -10.77 0.08 -8.56
N ALA A 415 -9.70 -0.35 -7.87
CA ALA A 415 -9.68 -1.59 -7.10
C ALA A 415 -10.73 -1.59 -5.98
N THR A 416 -10.93 -0.46 -5.31
CA THR A 416 -11.87 -0.36 -4.17
C THR A 416 -13.33 -0.48 -4.63
N PHE A 417 -13.65 0.05 -5.81
CA PHE A 417 -14.97 -0.04 -6.44
C PHE A 417 -15.23 -1.42 -7.04
N ASN A 418 -14.22 -2.04 -7.65
CA ASN A 418 -14.30 -3.42 -8.12
C ASN A 418 -14.53 -4.41 -6.96
N ALA A 419 -13.82 -4.24 -5.83
CA ALA A 419 -14.06 -4.99 -4.59
C ALA A 419 -15.44 -4.73 -3.94
N SER A 420 -16.16 -3.73 -4.43
CA SER A 420 -17.53 -3.39 -4.04
C SER A 420 -18.56 -3.79 -5.09
N ASN A 421 -18.18 -4.61 -6.07
CA ASN A 421 -19.04 -5.12 -7.16
C ASN A 421 -19.69 -4.01 -8.01
N ILE A 422 -18.94 -2.93 -8.24
CA ILE A 422 -19.39 -1.80 -9.08
C ILE A 422 -18.72 -1.92 -10.46
N PRO A 423 -19.49 -1.90 -11.57
CA PRO A 423 -18.93 -1.82 -12.91
C PRO A 423 -17.99 -0.62 -13.03
N ALA A 424 -16.78 -0.83 -13.53
CA ALA A 424 -15.77 0.21 -13.54
C ALA A 424 -14.98 0.30 -14.84
N LEU A 425 -14.44 1.49 -15.11
CA LEU A 425 -13.42 1.73 -16.12
C LEU A 425 -12.29 2.53 -15.48
N SER A 426 -11.05 2.28 -15.88
CA SER A 426 -9.90 3.12 -15.53
C SER A 426 -9.19 3.60 -16.79
N PHE A 427 -8.89 4.88 -16.84
CA PHE A 427 -8.16 5.52 -17.94
C PHE A 427 -6.74 5.82 -17.50
N PHE A 428 -5.76 5.48 -18.36
CA PHE A 428 -4.33 5.62 -18.07
C PHE A 428 -3.53 5.82 -19.36
N THR A 429 -2.53 6.71 -19.34
CA THR A 429 -1.69 7.01 -20.52
C THR A 429 -0.32 6.34 -20.51
N GLY A 430 0.00 5.57 -19.46
CA GLY A 430 1.27 4.86 -19.35
C GLY A 430 2.23 5.48 -18.35
N THR A 431 3.20 4.70 -17.89
CA THR A 431 4.26 5.20 -17.00
C THR A 431 5.30 6.00 -17.78
N HIS A 432 5.97 6.93 -17.10
CA HIS A 432 7.05 7.73 -17.68
C HIS A 432 8.22 7.92 -16.70
N VAL A 433 9.37 8.38 -17.20
CA VAL A 433 10.62 8.50 -16.42
C VAL A 433 10.57 9.50 -15.26
N ASP A 434 9.57 10.39 -15.27
CA ASP A 434 9.34 11.41 -14.24
C ASP A 434 8.40 10.94 -13.12
N TYR A 435 7.82 9.74 -13.23
CA TYR A 435 6.91 9.19 -12.22
C TYR A 435 7.52 9.24 -10.81
N HIS A 436 6.75 9.71 -9.83
CA HIS A 436 7.17 9.89 -8.43
C HIS A 436 8.45 10.74 -8.26
N LYS A 437 8.68 11.72 -9.13
CA LYS A 437 9.83 12.63 -9.05
C LYS A 437 9.40 14.11 -9.07
N PRO A 438 10.24 15.02 -8.54
CA PRO A 438 10.06 16.46 -8.67
C PRO A 438 9.98 16.95 -10.12
N SER A 439 10.46 16.16 -11.07
CA SER A 439 10.42 16.47 -12.49
C SER A 439 9.07 16.17 -13.16
N ASP A 440 8.07 15.64 -12.46
CA ASP A 440 6.72 15.49 -13.03
C ASP A 440 5.98 16.83 -13.05
N THR A 441 6.24 17.63 -14.08
CA THR A 441 5.86 19.04 -14.19
C THR A 441 4.90 19.31 -15.35
N ALA A 442 4.10 20.37 -15.21
CA ALA A 442 2.98 20.67 -16.12
C ALA A 442 3.36 21.00 -17.57
N ASP A 443 4.61 21.40 -17.82
CA ASP A 443 5.15 21.60 -19.17
C ASP A 443 5.26 20.29 -19.97
N LYS A 444 5.17 19.14 -19.31
CA LYS A 444 5.23 17.81 -19.92
C LYS A 444 3.86 17.21 -20.24
N ILE A 445 2.79 17.93 -19.93
CA ILE A 445 1.42 17.47 -20.14
C ILE A 445 0.97 17.77 -21.57
N ASP A 446 0.42 16.77 -22.24
CA ASP A 446 -0.28 16.93 -23.50
C ASP A 446 -1.71 17.39 -23.23
N PHE A 447 -1.92 18.70 -23.24
CA PHE A 447 -3.23 19.29 -22.96
C PHE A 447 -4.26 19.03 -24.06
N GLU A 448 -3.84 18.83 -25.30
CA GLU A 448 -4.76 18.59 -26.42
C GLU A 448 -5.37 17.20 -26.29
N ASP A 449 -4.53 16.21 -26.06
CA ASP A 449 -4.93 14.84 -25.85
C ASP A 449 -5.68 14.63 -24.53
N LEU A 450 -5.31 15.35 -23.48
CA LEU A 450 -6.07 15.37 -22.23
C LEU A 450 -7.50 15.93 -22.42
N ASP A 451 -7.69 16.98 -23.24
CA ASP A 451 -9.03 17.51 -23.55
C ASP A 451 -9.83 16.51 -24.43
N ARG A 452 -9.17 15.78 -25.33
CA ARG A 452 -9.80 14.66 -26.07
C ARG A 452 -10.26 13.55 -25.14
N ILE A 453 -9.48 13.19 -24.11
CA ILE A 453 -9.85 12.20 -23.09
C ILE A 453 -11.09 12.66 -22.32
N VAL A 454 -11.19 13.96 -21.99
CA VAL A 454 -12.40 14.55 -21.36
C VAL A 454 -13.62 14.39 -22.25
N GLY A 455 -13.51 14.66 -23.55
CA GLY A 455 -14.60 14.45 -24.51
C GLY A 455 -15.03 12.99 -24.60
N PHE A 456 -14.06 12.07 -24.67
CA PHE A 456 -14.30 10.63 -24.70
C PHE A 456 -14.99 10.13 -23.42
N ALA A 457 -14.50 10.51 -22.26
CA ALA A 457 -15.11 10.19 -20.97
C ALA A 457 -16.54 10.73 -20.83
N THR A 458 -16.76 11.98 -21.24
CA THR A 458 -18.10 12.59 -21.25
C THR A 458 -19.04 11.77 -22.13
N ALA A 459 -18.59 11.36 -23.31
CA ALA A 459 -19.36 10.53 -24.24
C ALA A 459 -19.70 9.14 -23.67
N ILE A 460 -18.82 8.55 -22.84
CA ILE A 460 -19.08 7.31 -22.10
C ILE A 460 -20.14 7.54 -21.02
N VAL A 461 -20.01 8.58 -20.20
CA VAL A 461 -20.99 8.93 -19.14
C VAL A 461 -22.38 9.09 -19.75
N ARG A 462 -22.49 9.83 -20.87
CA ARG A 462 -23.77 10.02 -21.58
C ARG A 462 -24.40 8.71 -22.03
N ARG A 463 -23.61 7.79 -22.56
CA ARG A 463 -24.10 6.47 -22.95
C ARG A 463 -24.60 5.66 -21.75
N VAL A 464 -23.95 5.75 -20.60
CA VAL A 464 -24.39 5.11 -19.35
C VAL A 464 -25.68 5.76 -18.80
N GLU A 465 -25.85 7.06 -19.00
CA GLU A 465 -27.10 7.76 -18.67
C GLU A 465 -28.27 7.32 -19.56
N GLU A 466 -28.00 7.07 -20.84
CA GLU A 466 -28.99 6.65 -21.85
C GLU A 466 -29.37 5.17 -21.79
N THR A 467 -28.57 4.32 -21.13
CA THR A 467 -28.94 2.91 -20.99
C THR A 467 -30.22 2.73 -20.16
N SER A 468 -31.15 1.94 -20.67
CA SER A 468 -32.41 1.60 -19.99
C SER A 468 -32.15 0.80 -18.72
N GLU A 469 -31.18 -0.12 -18.77
CA GLU A 469 -30.68 -0.86 -17.62
C GLU A 469 -29.32 -0.29 -17.19
N ALA A 470 -29.06 -0.23 -15.88
CA ALA A 470 -27.74 0.12 -15.38
C ALA A 470 -26.71 -0.96 -15.81
N PRO A 471 -25.43 -0.60 -16.03
CA PRO A 471 -24.39 -1.58 -16.28
C PRO A 471 -24.42 -2.70 -15.23
N GLN A 472 -24.41 -3.95 -15.71
CA GLN A 472 -24.39 -5.12 -14.85
C GLN A 472 -22.95 -5.45 -14.48
N PHE A 473 -22.69 -5.71 -13.20
CA PHE A 473 -21.36 -6.09 -12.77
C PHE A 473 -21.06 -7.54 -13.15
N THR A 474 -19.94 -7.73 -13.82
CA THR A 474 -19.33 -9.03 -14.06
C THR A 474 -18.10 -9.13 -13.20
N LYS A 475 -18.04 -10.15 -12.34
CA LYS A 475 -16.79 -10.49 -11.67
C LYS A 475 -15.81 -11.02 -12.70
N VAL A 476 -14.68 -10.35 -12.87
CA VAL A 476 -13.67 -10.76 -13.85
C VAL A 476 -12.86 -11.93 -13.31
N GLU A 477 -12.99 -13.06 -14.00
CA GLU A 477 -12.21 -14.26 -13.78
C GLU A 477 -10.80 -14.08 -14.37
N GLN A 478 -9.76 -14.27 -13.56
CA GLN A 478 -8.41 -14.33 -14.11
C GLN A 478 -8.17 -15.66 -14.81
N LYS A 479 -7.78 -15.61 -16.09
CA LYS A 479 -7.27 -16.79 -16.80
C LYS A 479 -5.94 -17.21 -16.19
N MET A 480 -5.97 -18.28 -15.39
CA MET A 480 -4.77 -18.88 -14.82
C MET A 480 -3.90 -19.47 -15.94
N GLN A 481 -2.63 -19.06 -16.05
CA GLN A 481 -1.69 -19.75 -16.94
C GLN A 481 -1.23 -21.05 -16.28
N SER A 482 -1.66 -22.18 -16.85
CA SER A 482 -1.11 -23.49 -16.55
C SER A 482 0.24 -23.65 -17.27
N GLY A 483 1.33 -23.30 -16.59
CA GLY A 483 2.70 -23.69 -16.93
C GLY A 483 3.49 -22.76 -17.87
N GLY A 484 4.69 -22.37 -17.45
CA GLY A 484 5.74 -21.87 -18.37
C GLY A 484 6.79 -20.94 -17.75
N GLY A 485 8.04 -21.42 -17.67
CA GLY A 485 9.28 -20.62 -17.66
C GLY A 485 9.79 -20.13 -16.29
N ARG A 486 11.04 -20.48 -15.96
CA ARG A 486 11.72 -20.25 -14.66
C ARG A 486 12.22 -18.81 -14.39
N ALA A 487 11.87 -17.81 -15.21
CA ALA A 487 12.30 -16.42 -15.00
C ALA A 487 11.10 -15.48 -14.87
N GLY A 488 10.97 -14.82 -13.72
CA GLY A 488 10.00 -13.74 -13.50
C GLY A 488 8.62 -14.13 -12.97
N VAL A 489 8.31 -15.42 -12.80
CA VAL A 489 7.01 -15.88 -12.27
C VAL A 489 6.92 -15.61 -10.76
N ARG A 490 5.91 -14.84 -10.33
CA ARG A 490 5.60 -14.61 -8.91
C ARG A 490 4.48 -15.54 -8.45
N VAL A 491 4.56 -15.95 -7.18
CA VAL A 491 3.47 -16.70 -6.51
C VAL A 491 2.21 -15.84 -6.53
N PHE A 492 1.11 -16.45 -6.93
CA PHE A 492 -0.19 -15.81 -6.99
C PHE A 492 -1.21 -16.59 -6.15
N THR A 493 -1.81 -15.92 -5.17
CA THR A 493 -2.82 -16.50 -4.28
C THR A 493 -4.24 -16.02 -4.58
N GLY A 494 -4.42 -14.97 -5.38
CA GLY A 494 -5.75 -14.43 -5.68
C GLY A 494 -6.43 -13.67 -4.54
N THR A 495 -5.74 -13.40 -3.43
CA THR A 495 -6.25 -12.55 -2.34
C THR A 495 -6.17 -11.07 -2.70
N ILE A 496 -7.16 -10.28 -2.31
CA ILE A 496 -7.11 -8.81 -2.38
C ILE A 496 -7.08 -8.29 -0.94
N PRO A 497 -5.91 -7.86 -0.44
CA PRO A 497 -5.79 -7.29 0.90
C PRO A 497 -6.60 -6.01 1.11
N ASP A 498 -7.01 -5.78 2.34
CA ASP A 498 -7.45 -4.47 2.82
C ASP A 498 -6.29 -3.79 3.57
N TYR A 499 -5.73 -2.74 2.97
CA TYR A 499 -4.61 -1.97 3.52
C TYR A 499 -5.03 -0.91 4.53
N ALA A 500 -6.32 -0.56 4.58
CA ALA A 500 -6.82 0.59 5.33
C ALA A 500 -7.46 0.20 6.67
N THR A 501 -7.56 -1.09 7.00
CA THR A 501 -8.11 -1.55 8.28
C THR A 501 -7.01 -2.11 9.17
N ASP A 502 -6.97 -1.65 10.42
CA ASP A 502 -6.16 -2.31 11.45
C ASP A 502 -6.83 -3.62 11.87
N ALA A 503 -6.22 -4.75 11.49
CA ALA A 503 -6.70 -6.08 11.85
C ALA A 503 -5.52 -6.97 12.24
N LYS A 504 -5.72 -7.79 13.28
CA LYS A 504 -4.80 -8.87 13.62
C LYS A 504 -4.94 -10.01 12.62
N GLY A 505 -4.09 -10.01 11.61
CA GLY A 505 -4.15 -10.88 10.43
C GLY A 505 -4.18 -10.08 9.13
N LEU A 506 -4.57 -10.74 8.04
CA LEU A 506 -4.81 -10.12 6.75
C LEU A 506 -6.31 -10.10 6.45
N LEU A 507 -6.96 -8.94 6.59
CA LEU A 507 -8.34 -8.75 6.16
C LEU A 507 -8.40 -8.72 4.62
N LEU A 508 -9.34 -9.47 4.05
CA LEU A 508 -9.59 -9.50 2.62
C LEU A 508 -10.68 -8.48 2.25
N SER A 509 -10.32 -7.48 1.44
CA SER A 509 -11.28 -6.58 0.78
C SER A 509 -12.01 -7.29 -0.37
N GLY A 510 -11.42 -8.38 -0.88
CA GLY A 510 -12.02 -9.26 -1.88
C GLY A 510 -11.10 -10.42 -2.25
N VAL A 511 -11.53 -11.18 -3.26
CA VAL A 511 -10.73 -12.23 -3.91
C VAL A 511 -10.91 -12.11 -5.42
N ILE A 512 -9.82 -12.38 -6.14
CA ILE A 512 -9.79 -12.37 -7.61
C ILE A 512 -10.68 -13.51 -8.12
N GLY A 513 -11.56 -13.19 -9.07
CA GLY A 513 -12.43 -14.16 -9.75
C GLY A 513 -11.61 -15.32 -10.32
N GLY A 514 -11.99 -16.55 -10.00
CA GLY A 514 -11.36 -17.78 -10.50
C GLY A 514 -9.97 -18.03 -9.96
N GLY A 515 -9.44 -17.14 -9.10
CA GLY A 515 -8.12 -17.25 -8.51
C GLY A 515 -8.06 -18.27 -7.38
N PRO A 516 -6.84 -18.64 -6.91
CA PRO A 516 -6.66 -19.66 -5.87
C PRO A 516 -7.43 -19.41 -4.57
N ALA A 517 -7.53 -18.15 -4.12
CA ALA A 517 -8.25 -17.79 -2.90
C ALA A 517 -9.75 -18.09 -3.02
N GLU A 518 -10.37 -17.75 -4.15
CA GLU A 518 -11.78 -18.06 -4.38
C GLU A 518 -12.02 -19.57 -4.52
N GLN A 519 -11.14 -20.27 -5.23
CA GLN A 519 -11.21 -21.74 -5.34
C GLN A 519 -11.07 -22.43 -3.98
N ALA A 520 -10.30 -21.83 -3.06
CA ALA A 520 -10.20 -22.24 -1.66
C ALA A 520 -11.39 -21.81 -0.80
N GLY A 521 -12.40 -21.13 -1.37
CA GLY A 521 -13.62 -20.69 -0.67
C GLY A 521 -13.43 -19.44 0.22
N LEU A 522 -12.32 -18.72 0.08
CA LEU A 522 -12.11 -17.43 0.74
C LEU A 522 -12.96 -16.35 0.07
N ARG A 523 -13.39 -15.35 0.84
CA ARG A 523 -14.24 -14.24 0.37
C ARG A 523 -13.93 -12.93 1.09
N LYS A 524 -14.50 -11.84 0.57
CA LYS A 524 -14.48 -10.52 1.23
C LYS A 524 -14.93 -10.63 2.70
N GLY A 525 -14.18 -10.00 3.60
CA GLY A 525 -14.44 -10.00 5.04
C GLY A 525 -13.78 -11.15 5.81
N ASP A 526 -13.18 -12.13 5.15
CA ASP A 526 -12.34 -13.12 5.84
C ASP A 526 -11.02 -12.47 6.31
N VAL A 527 -10.51 -12.91 7.46
CA VAL A 527 -9.21 -12.48 8.00
C VAL A 527 -8.27 -13.68 8.04
N ILE A 528 -7.25 -13.73 7.18
CA ILE A 528 -6.24 -14.78 7.20
C ILE A 528 -5.34 -14.59 8.42
N VAL A 529 -5.23 -15.61 9.26
CA VAL A 529 -4.42 -15.59 10.50
C VAL A 529 -3.26 -16.58 10.46
N GLU A 530 -3.26 -17.49 9.48
CA GLU A 530 -2.17 -18.42 9.24
C GLU A 530 -2.15 -18.86 7.77
N ILE A 531 -0.96 -18.98 7.18
CA ILE A 531 -0.77 -19.59 5.86
C ILE A 531 0.53 -20.37 5.82
N ALA A 532 0.50 -21.60 5.29
CA ALA A 532 1.65 -22.50 5.23
C ALA A 532 2.38 -22.66 6.59
N GLY A 533 1.62 -22.71 7.68
CA GLY A 533 2.15 -22.82 9.05
C GLY A 533 2.76 -21.54 9.62
N GLN A 534 2.80 -20.44 8.86
CA GLN A 534 3.21 -19.13 9.35
C GLN A 534 2.03 -18.36 9.90
N THR A 535 2.14 -17.91 11.15
CA THR A 535 1.16 -16.99 11.75
C THR A 535 1.18 -15.65 11.01
N ILE A 536 0.02 -15.13 10.63
CA ILE A 536 -0.14 -13.82 10.01
C ILE A 536 -0.71 -12.86 11.05
N ALA A 537 0.09 -11.89 11.50
CA ALA A 537 -0.36 -10.84 12.41
C ALA A 537 -0.72 -9.54 11.68
N ASN A 538 -0.15 -9.32 10.50
CA ASN A 538 -0.36 -8.15 9.66
C ASN A 538 -0.10 -8.49 8.18
N ILE A 539 -0.22 -7.49 7.31
CA ILE A 539 -0.05 -7.64 5.86
C ILE A 539 1.37 -7.99 5.42
N TYR A 540 2.40 -7.52 6.11
CA TYR A 540 3.78 -7.80 5.75
C TYR A 540 4.11 -9.27 5.99
N ASP A 541 3.64 -9.84 7.11
CA ASP A 541 3.77 -11.27 7.37
C ASP A 541 3.20 -12.10 6.21
N TYR A 542 2.06 -11.67 5.66
CA TYR A 542 1.48 -12.35 4.51
C TYR A 542 2.37 -12.26 3.28
N THR A 543 2.89 -11.07 2.96
CA THR A 543 3.83 -10.88 1.84
C THR A 543 5.06 -11.77 1.97
N TYR A 544 5.64 -11.86 3.17
CA TYR A 544 6.77 -12.76 3.44
C TYR A 544 6.38 -14.23 3.35
N ALA A 545 5.17 -14.58 3.80
CA ALA A 545 4.68 -15.94 3.70
C ALA A 545 4.43 -16.38 2.24
N LEU A 546 4.30 -15.44 1.28
CA LEU A 546 4.25 -15.79 -0.14
C LEU A 546 5.55 -16.43 -0.64
N ASP A 547 6.70 -16.09 -0.05
CA ASP A 547 8.00 -16.65 -0.46
C ASP A 547 8.17 -18.12 -0.07
N VAL A 548 7.39 -18.61 0.91
CA VAL A 548 7.39 -20.04 1.30
C VAL A 548 6.41 -20.87 0.49
N LEU A 549 5.50 -20.24 -0.24
CA LEU A 549 4.52 -20.92 -1.06
C LEU A 549 5.15 -21.44 -2.35
N LYS A 550 4.76 -22.67 -2.71
CA LYS A 550 5.18 -23.31 -3.96
C LYS A 550 4.01 -23.36 -4.91
N ILE A 551 4.22 -22.86 -6.12
CA ILE A 551 3.21 -22.87 -7.19
C ILE A 551 2.75 -24.30 -7.45
N GLY A 552 1.44 -24.50 -7.50
CA GLY A 552 0.80 -25.80 -7.71
C GLY A 552 0.82 -26.73 -6.49
N GLN A 553 1.40 -26.33 -5.36
CA GLN A 553 1.40 -27.14 -4.14
C GLN A 553 0.35 -26.63 -3.14
N PRO A 554 -0.46 -27.51 -2.55
CA PRO A 554 -1.46 -27.11 -1.57
C PRO A 554 -0.80 -26.53 -0.31
N ALA A 555 -1.32 -25.40 0.15
CA ALA A 555 -0.96 -24.76 1.40
C ALA A 555 -2.19 -24.65 2.30
N LYS A 556 -2.03 -25.02 3.58
CA LYS A 556 -3.06 -24.82 4.59
C LYS A 556 -3.22 -23.31 4.85
N VAL A 557 -4.46 -22.84 4.88
CA VAL A 557 -4.83 -21.48 5.27
C VAL A 557 -5.79 -21.56 6.45
N VAL A 558 -5.51 -20.83 7.52
CA VAL A 558 -6.45 -20.63 8.63
C VAL A 558 -6.92 -19.18 8.57
N TYR A 559 -8.23 -18.99 8.64
CA TYR A 559 -8.86 -17.68 8.56
C TYR A 559 -10.00 -17.53 9.56
N LEU A 560 -10.36 -16.29 9.87
CA LEU A 560 -11.54 -15.94 10.64
C LEU A 560 -12.63 -15.48 9.69
N ARG A 561 -13.84 -16.01 9.85
CA ARG A 561 -15.05 -15.56 9.16
C ARG A 561 -16.08 -15.22 10.22
N GLU A 562 -16.47 -13.94 10.29
CA GLU A 562 -17.39 -13.45 11.33
C GLU A 562 -16.92 -13.84 12.75
N GLY A 563 -15.60 -13.76 12.98
CA GLY A 563 -14.95 -14.12 14.25
C GLY A 563 -14.74 -15.62 14.49
N LYS A 564 -15.27 -16.51 13.65
CA LYS A 564 -15.11 -17.96 13.79
C LYS A 564 -13.86 -18.45 13.05
N ARG A 565 -13.04 -19.27 13.70
CA ARG A 565 -11.83 -19.88 13.11
C ARG A 565 -12.23 -20.99 12.13
N MET A 566 -11.75 -20.88 10.91
CA MET A 566 -12.01 -21.78 9.78
C MET A 566 -10.67 -22.21 9.16
N GLU A 567 -10.67 -23.33 8.44
CA GLU A 567 -9.50 -23.82 7.71
C GLU A 567 -9.87 -24.15 6.26
N THR A 568 -8.93 -23.93 5.35
CA THR A 568 -9.05 -24.34 3.95
C THR A 568 -7.68 -24.69 3.36
N THR A 569 -7.68 -25.23 2.14
CA THR A 569 -6.48 -25.50 1.36
C THR A 569 -6.46 -24.59 0.13
N LEU A 570 -5.42 -23.77 0.01
CA LEU A 570 -5.18 -22.90 -1.13
C LEU A 570 -4.05 -23.47 -1.98
N ILE A 571 -4.24 -23.54 -3.30
CA ILE A 571 -3.22 -24.01 -4.24
C ILE A 571 -2.70 -22.80 -5.03
N PRO A 572 -1.53 -22.22 -4.67
CA PRO A 572 -1.02 -21.02 -5.33
C PRO A 572 -0.76 -21.28 -6.81
N ALA A 573 -0.95 -20.26 -7.64
CA ALA A 573 -0.70 -20.32 -9.07
C ALA A 573 0.46 -19.41 -9.48
N ALA A 574 0.81 -19.46 -10.76
CA ALA A 574 1.77 -18.57 -11.40
C ALA A 574 1.06 -17.32 -11.94
N ARG A 575 1.62 -16.13 -11.71
CA ARG A 575 1.27 -14.91 -12.45
C ARG A 575 2.52 -14.37 -13.15
N LYS A 576 2.36 -13.97 -14.41
CA LYS A 576 3.38 -13.29 -15.22
C LYS A 576 3.32 -11.79 -15.03
#